data_AF-A0A2M9M2E3-F1
#
_entry.id   AF-A0A2M9M2E3-F1
#
_cell.length_a   1.000
_cell.length_b   1.000
_cell.length_c   1.000
_cell.angle_alpha   90.00
_cell.angle_beta   90.00
_cell.angle_gamma   90.00
#
_symmetry.space_group_name_H-M   'P 1'
#
loop_
_entity.id
_entity.type
_entity.pdbx_description
1 polymer ?
#
loop_
_entity_poly.entity_id
_entity_poly.type
_entity_poly.pdbx_seq_one_letter_code
_entity_poly.pdbx_strand_id
1 'polypeptide(L)'
;MHRSAKRLAGLLTCAAVPVLLVAGCSGSDGKSSGDSTPSGSSSATAAGSPSPTVAAAKFKKLPNPCEAFSKGTLDKLLPKVKDAAGSQGKSTDTNARGACSWSSSDDQGVDGTQFRWLDVAFQRYDSDPTLGSGEKRATDFYTQQINDAKGTKGAKKVAAVPTAGTGDAATAITYDIAKEDNDFKNTTIVARTANIVVTVNYNGAGMAGADTPNANDLLKAAQAAAKEAVTAATKANKA
;
A
#
# COMPACT_ATOMS: atom_id res chain seq x y z
N MET A 1 41.63 -2.63 10.55
CA MET A 1 41.67 -4.00 11.10
C MET A 1 40.35 -4.68 10.79
N HIS A 2 40.33 -5.65 9.87
CA HIS A 2 39.17 -6.51 9.64
C HIS A 2 39.04 -7.55 10.74
N ARG A 3 37.80 -7.81 11.20
CA ARG A 3 37.26 -9.07 11.76
C ARG A 3 35.78 -8.82 12.06
N SER A 4 34.87 -9.25 11.17
CA SER A 4 34.19 -10.56 11.17
C SER A 4 33.04 -10.64 12.18
N ALA A 5 31.83 -10.62 11.64
CA ALA A 5 30.56 -10.82 12.34
C ALA A 5 30.47 -12.19 13.03
N LYS A 6 29.78 -12.25 14.17
CA LYS A 6 29.24 -13.48 14.74
C LYS A 6 27.71 -13.43 14.67
N ARG A 7 27.16 -14.36 13.88
CA ARG A 7 25.75 -14.76 13.91
C ARG A 7 25.48 -15.45 15.24
N LEU A 8 24.42 -15.05 15.95
CA LEU A 8 23.86 -15.83 17.04
C LEU A 8 22.59 -16.53 16.55
N ALA A 9 22.64 -17.85 16.69
CA ALA A 9 21.69 -18.81 16.18
C ALA A 9 20.36 -18.74 16.94
N GLY A 10 19.29 -19.03 16.21
CA GLY A 10 17.94 -19.16 16.74
C GLY A 10 17.76 -20.40 17.63
N LEU A 11 16.87 -20.27 18.60
CA LEU A 11 16.26 -21.36 19.34
C LEU A 11 14.76 -21.28 19.06
N LEU A 12 14.27 -22.18 18.21
CA LEU A 12 12.84 -22.44 18.01
C LEU A 12 12.54 -23.80 18.67
N THR A 13 11.77 -23.74 19.75
CA THR A 13 11.23 -24.88 20.49
C THR A 13 10.07 -25.51 19.71
N CYS A 14 10.18 -26.79 19.39
CA CYS A 14 9.13 -27.62 18.82
C CYS A 14 8.04 -27.92 19.87
N ALA A 15 6.79 -27.56 19.59
CA ALA A 15 5.63 -28.12 20.27
C ALA A 15 4.84 -28.96 19.25
N ALA A 16 4.80 -30.28 19.47
CA ALA A 16 4.06 -31.23 18.66
C ALA A 16 2.58 -31.24 19.07
N VAL A 17 1.68 -31.17 18.09
CA VAL A 17 0.23 -31.38 18.25
C VAL A 17 -0.15 -32.63 17.46
N PRO A 18 -0.76 -33.65 18.07
CA PRO A 18 -1.22 -34.84 17.34
C PRO A 18 -2.56 -34.57 16.65
N VAL A 19 -2.62 -34.81 15.34
CA VAL A 19 -3.88 -34.90 14.58
C VAL A 19 -4.29 -36.36 14.50
N LEU A 20 -5.48 -36.64 15.02
CA LEU A 20 -6.14 -37.94 15.03
C LEU A 20 -6.47 -38.39 13.60
N LEU A 21 -6.01 -39.58 13.23
CA LEU A 21 -6.40 -40.32 12.03
C LEU A 21 -7.70 -41.08 12.33
N VAL A 22 -8.79 -40.74 11.65
CA VAL A 22 -10.02 -41.55 11.63
C VAL A 22 -9.92 -42.55 10.48
N ALA A 23 -9.96 -43.83 10.84
CA ALA A 23 -10.17 -44.94 9.94
C ALA A 23 -11.65 -45.00 9.51
N GLY A 24 -11.90 -45.15 8.21
CA GLY A 24 -13.21 -45.47 7.65
C GLY A 24 -13.05 -46.57 6.61
N CYS A 25 -13.11 -47.82 7.07
CA CYS A 25 -13.22 -49.01 6.22
C CYS A 25 -14.68 -49.45 6.24
N SER A 26 -15.28 -49.65 5.07
CA SER A 26 -16.36 -50.62 4.87
C SER A 26 -16.25 -51.14 3.45
N GLY A 27 -15.77 -52.38 3.35
CA GLY A 27 -15.69 -53.13 2.11
C GLY A 27 -17.00 -53.80 1.75
N SER A 28 -17.04 -54.36 0.55
CA SER A 28 -17.72 -55.62 0.23
C SER A 28 -17.17 -56.15 -1.09
N ASP A 29 -16.61 -57.36 -1.04
CA ASP A 29 -16.25 -58.19 -2.18
C ASP A 29 -17.51 -58.77 -2.85
N GLY A 30 -17.49 -58.86 -4.18
CA GLY A 30 -18.53 -59.53 -4.97
C GLY A 30 -17.98 -59.95 -6.33
N LYS A 31 -17.75 -61.25 -6.49
CA LYS A 31 -17.29 -61.90 -7.73
C LYS A 31 -18.44 -62.75 -8.28
N SER A 32 -18.90 -62.50 -9.50
CA SER A 32 -19.33 -63.55 -10.44
C SER A 32 -19.60 -62.99 -11.84
N SER A 33 -19.31 -63.82 -12.84
CA SER A 33 -19.40 -63.60 -14.29
C SER A 33 -20.85 -63.54 -14.81
N GLY A 34 -21.06 -62.83 -15.92
CA GLY A 34 -22.33 -62.83 -16.68
C GLY A 34 -22.25 -61.97 -17.95
N ASP A 35 -22.91 -62.43 -19.00
CA ASP A 35 -22.71 -62.13 -20.42
C ASP A 35 -23.48 -60.89 -20.94
N SER A 36 -22.93 -60.28 -22.00
CA SER A 36 -23.48 -59.45 -23.09
C SER A 36 -24.80 -58.66 -22.96
N THR A 37 -24.74 -57.33 -23.19
CA THR A 37 -25.48 -56.60 -24.26
C THR A 37 -25.13 -55.09 -24.27
N PRO A 38 -25.03 -54.43 -25.44
CA PRO A 38 -24.67 -53.01 -25.55
C PRO A 38 -25.91 -52.11 -25.58
N SER A 39 -25.94 -51.05 -24.78
CA SER A 39 -26.90 -49.97 -25.02
C SER A 39 -26.53 -48.65 -24.38
N GLY A 40 -26.64 -47.59 -25.18
CA GLY A 40 -27.04 -46.28 -24.69
C GLY A 40 -25.92 -45.32 -24.34
N SER A 41 -25.26 -44.78 -25.37
CA SER A 41 -24.68 -43.44 -25.29
C SER A 41 -25.73 -42.45 -24.78
N SER A 42 -25.47 -41.85 -23.63
CA SER A 42 -25.99 -40.54 -23.26
C SER A 42 -25.00 -39.92 -22.29
N SER A 43 -23.86 -39.51 -22.86
CA SER A 43 -22.98 -38.54 -22.23
C SER A 43 -23.77 -37.24 -22.08
N ALA A 44 -24.48 -37.09 -20.96
CA ALA A 44 -24.89 -35.79 -20.48
C ALA A 44 -23.59 -35.00 -20.27
N THR A 45 -23.25 -34.19 -21.25
CA THR A 45 -22.25 -33.15 -21.10
C THR A 45 -22.81 -32.24 -20.02
N ALA A 46 -22.33 -32.43 -18.79
CA ALA A 46 -22.57 -31.50 -17.71
C ALA A 46 -22.14 -30.12 -18.24
N ALA A 47 -23.12 -29.26 -18.50
CA ALA A 47 -22.88 -27.87 -18.83
C ALA A 47 -22.06 -27.31 -17.67
N GLY A 48 -20.78 -27.05 -17.92
CA GLY A 48 -19.90 -26.45 -16.91
C GLY A 48 -20.54 -25.16 -16.42
N SER A 49 -20.71 -25.05 -15.10
CA SER A 49 -21.22 -23.83 -14.47
C SER A 49 -20.44 -22.63 -15.02
N PRO A 50 -21.11 -21.50 -15.37
CA PRO A 50 -20.41 -20.32 -15.86
C PRO A 50 -19.34 -19.91 -14.85
N SER A 51 -18.10 -19.77 -15.33
CA SER A 51 -17.00 -19.29 -14.52
C SER A 51 -17.32 -17.87 -14.03
N PRO A 52 -17.10 -17.53 -12.74
CA PRO A 52 -17.45 -16.22 -12.23
C PRO A 52 -16.78 -15.12 -13.05
N THR A 53 -17.56 -14.21 -13.61
CA THR A 53 -17.05 -13.06 -14.35
C THR A 53 -17.04 -11.83 -13.45
N VAL A 54 -15.88 -11.17 -13.32
CA VAL A 54 -15.72 -9.92 -12.58
C VAL A 54 -15.49 -8.75 -13.52
N ALA A 55 -15.92 -7.54 -13.13
CA ALA A 55 -15.67 -6.33 -13.89
C ALA A 55 -14.16 -6.10 -14.06
N ALA A 56 -13.73 -5.67 -15.26
CA ALA A 56 -12.33 -5.48 -15.57
C ALA A 56 -11.72 -4.25 -14.87
N ALA A 57 -10.44 -4.34 -14.52
CA ALA A 57 -9.68 -3.24 -13.94
C ALA A 57 -9.48 -2.11 -14.96
N LYS A 58 -9.85 -0.88 -14.58
CA LYS A 58 -9.79 0.33 -15.42
C LYS A 58 -8.36 0.72 -15.81
N PHE A 59 -7.45 0.73 -14.85
CA PHE A 59 -6.05 1.09 -15.04
C PHE A 59 -5.16 -0.14 -15.10
N LYS A 60 -4.14 -0.11 -15.98
CA LYS A 60 -3.21 -1.21 -16.26
C LYS A 60 -1.76 -0.88 -15.90
N LYS A 61 -1.42 0.40 -15.79
CA LYS A 61 -0.06 0.88 -15.53
C LYS A 61 -0.02 1.78 -14.30
N LEU A 62 1.18 1.92 -13.74
CA LEU A 62 1.51 2.94 -12.75
C LEU A 62 2.60 3.86 -13.31
N PRO A 63 2.66 5.13 -12.86
CA PRO A 63 3.76 6.02 -13.21
C PRO A 63 5.05 5.58 -12.48
N ASN A 64 6.19 6.13 -12.89
CA ASN A 64 7.36 6.15 -12.03
C ASN A 64 7.01 6.95 -10.75
N PRO A 65 7.08 6.37 -9.54
CA PRO A 65 6.68 7.07 -8.32
C PRO A 65 7.56 8.27 -8.00
N CYS A 66 8.83 8.29 -8.43
CA CYS A 66 9.72 9.44 -8.21
C CYS A 66 9.46 10.61 -9.17
N GLU A 67 8.65 10.39 -10.21
CA GLU A 67 8.21 11.43 -11.15
C GLU A 67 6.76 11.87 -10.87
N ALA A 68 6.17 11.43 -9.75
CA ALA A 68 4.80 11.74 -9.39
C ALA A 68 4.56 13.22 -9.07
N PHE A 69 5.63 13.96 -8.76
CA PHE A 69 5.59 15.37 -8.38
C PHE A 69 6.45 16.19 -9.32
N SER A 70 5.95 17.37 -9.70
CA SER A 70 6.75 18.36 -10.40
C SER A 70 7.87 18.89 -9.53
N LYS A 71 8.92 19.41 -10.17
CA LYS A 71 10.04 20.09 -9.48
C LYS A 71 9.53 21.18 -8.53
N GLY A 72 8.58 22.01 -8.97
CA GLY A 72 8.02 23.08 -8.15
C GLY A 72 7.25 22.59 -6.93
N THR A 73 6.64 21.41 -7.00
CA THR A 73 6.02 20.77 -5.83
C THR A 73 7.07 20.26 -4.85
N LEU A 74 8.12 19.59 -5.35
CA LEU A 74 9.24 19.12 -4.51
C LEU A 74 9.97 20.29 -3.82
N ASP A 75 10.26 21.38 -4.54
CA ASP A 75 10.92 22.56 -3.99
C ASP A 75 10.12 23.20 -2.84
N LYS A 76 8.79 23.14 -2.91
CA LYS A 76 7.89 23.66 -1.85
C LYS A 76 7.79 22.72 -0.65
N LEU A 77 7.70 21.41 -0.89
CA LEU A 77 7.51 20.42 0.18
C LEU A 77 8.82 20.11 0.91
N LEU A 78 9.96 20.21 0.23
CA LEU A 78 11.25 19.73 0.68
C LEU A 78 12.31 20.82 0.45
N PRO A 79 12.24 21.95 1.18
CA PRO A 79 13.26 23.00 1.07
C PRO A 79 14.64 22.40 1.40
N LYS A 80 15.64 22.71 0.58
CA LYS A 80 17.00 22.15 0.65
C LYS A 80 17.06 20.62 0.55
N VAL A 81 16.17 20.00 -0.22
CA VAL A 81 16.32 18.59 -0.60
C VAL A 81 17.68 18.37 -1.26
N LYS A 82 18.45 17.40 -0.76
CA LYS A 82 19.78 17.07 -1.32
C LYS A 82 19.67 16.31 -2.64
N ASP A 83 18.71 15.39 -2.70
CA ASP A 83 18.43 14.58 -3.88
C ASP A 83 16.97 14.74 -4.30
N ALA A 84 16.73 15.57 -5.31
CA ALA A 84 15.40 15.80 -5.85
C ALA A 84 14.87 14.61 -6.67
N ALA A 85 15.74 13.70 -7.12
CA ALA A 85 15.31 12.48 -7.81
C ALA A 85 14.61 11.50 -6.85
N GLY A 86 14.90 11.61 -5.55
CA GLY A 86 14.31 10.78 -4.52
C GLY A 86 14.85 9.36 -4.50
N SER A 87 14.42 8.62 -3.48
CA SER A 87 14.79 7.23 -3.28
C SER A 87 13.64 6.32 -3.72
N GLN A 88 13.78 5.71 -4.91
CA GLN A 88 12.79 4.77 -5.43
C GLN A 88 12.84 3.45 -4.66
N GLY A 89 11.67 3.01 -4.18
CA GLY A 89 11.49 1.70 -3.58
C GLY A 89 11.62 0.58 -4.61
N LYS A 90 12.25 -0.53 -4.22
CA LYS A 90 12.36 -1.72 -5.08
C LYS A 90 10.99 -2.36 -5.28
N SER A 91 10.65 -2.66 -6.53
CA SER A 91 9.43 -3.42 -6.87
C SER A 91 9.76 -4.51 -7.87
N THR A 92 9.16 -5.68 -7.68
CA THR A 92 9.23 -6.79 -8.65
C THR A 92 8.11 -6.69 -9.69
N ASP A 93 7.15 -5.78 -9.48
CA ASP A 93 6.08 -5.47 -10.43
C ASP A 93 5.79 -3.96 -10.33
N THR A 94 6.45 -3.20 -11.21
CA THR A 94 6.31 -1.74 -11.27
C THR A 94 4.96 -1.28 -11.82
N ASN A 95 4.18 -2.17 -12.44
CA ASN A 95 2.83 -1.87 -12.89
C ASN A 95 1.77 -2.12 -11.82
N ALA A 96 2.07 -2.92 -10.79
CA ALA A 96 1.16 -3.16 -9.66
C ALA A 96 1.50 -2.33 -8.42
N ARG A 97 2.79 -2.02 -8.18
CA ARG A 97 3.21 -1.21 -7.03
C ARG A 97 4.50 -0.46 -7.26
N GLY A 98 4.59 0.72 -6.68
CA GLY A 98 5.79 1.54 -6.67
C GLY A 98 5.74 2.56 -5.54
N ALA A 99 6.91 2.90 -4.99
CA ALA A 99 7.02 3.95 -3.98
C ALA A 99 8.27 4.79 -4.22
N CYS A 100 8.24 6.03 -3.78
CA CYS A 100 9.41 6.91 -3.74
C CYS A 100 9.35 7.77 -2.48
N SER A 101 10.52 8.12 -1.96
CA SER A 101 10.63 8.95 -0.76
C SER A 101 11.74 9.99 -0.90
N TRP A 102 11.58 11.07 -0.15
CA TRP A 102 12.52 12.17 -0.08
C TRP A 102 12.60 12.67 1.36
N SER A 103 13.73 13.27 1.69
CA SER A 103 13.88 14.04 2.92
C SER A 103 14.65 15.32 2.66
N SER A 104 14.38 16.33 3.47
CA SER A 104 15.18 17.53 3.52
C SER A 104 15.48 17.94 4.95
N SER A 105 16.63 18.60 5.10
CA SER A 105 17.11 19.19 6.34
C SER A 105 17.66 20.56 5.98
N ASP A 106 16.86 21.58 6.26
CA ASP A 106 17.24 22.98 6.07
C ASP A 106 17.86 23.49 7.37
N ASP A 107 19.19 23.49 7.42
CA ASP A 107 19.97 24.01 8.55
C ASP A 107 20.01 25.54 8.48
N GLN A 108 19.49 26.17 9.52
CA GLN A 108 19.34 27.62 9.66
C GLN A 108 20.30 28.18 10.73
N GLY A 109 21.33 27.40 11.10
CA GLY A 109 22.35 27.81 12.07
C GLY A 109 21.76 27.93 13.47
N VAL A 110 21.82 29.13 14.05
CA VAL A 110 21.34 29.37 15.42
C VAL A 110 19.82 29.22 15.58
N ASP A 111 19.08 29.29 14.47
CA ASP A 111 17.62 29.12 14.45
C ASP A 111 17.20 27.63 14.37
N GLY A 112 18.17 26.72 14.36
CA GLY A 112 17.96 25.27 14.34
C GLY A 112 17.80 24.69 12.94
N THR A 113 17.07 23.57 12.82
CA THR A 113 16.92 22.85 11.55
C THR A 113 15.47 22.49 11.27
N GLN A 114 14.99 22.80 10.07
CA GLN A 114 13.69 22.34 9.60
C GLN A 114 13.83 21.01 8.86
N PHE A 115 13.25 19.95 9.42
CA PHE A 115 13.17 18.64 8.78
C PHE A 115 11.85 18.46 8.03
N ARG A 116 11.92 17.86 6.84
CA ARG A 116 10.75 17.35 6.10
C ARG A 116 11.02 15.95 5.59
N TRP A 117 9.99 15.11 5.60
CA TRP A 117 9.98 13.83 4.91
C TRP A 117 8.69 13.69 4.12
N LEU A 118 8.83 13.25 2.87
CA LEU A 118 7.74 13.01 1.92
C LEU A 118 7.90 11.61 1.35
N ASP A 119 6.82 10.85 1.27
CA ASP A 119 6.76 9.67 0.44
C ASP A 119 5.45 9.61 -0.36
N VAL A 120 5.52 8.88 -1.46
CA VAL A 120 4.37 8.49 -2.26
C VAL A 120 4.45 7.00 -2.55
N ALA A 121 3.33 6.31 -2.35
CA ALA A 121 3.16 4.92 -2.72
C ALA A 121 1.93 4.76 -3.61
N PHE A 122 2.08 3.97 -4.67
CA PHE A 122 1.02 3.57 -5.57
C PHE A 122 0.80 2.07 -5.44
N GLN A 123 -0.46 1.67 -5.30
CA GLN A 123 -0.88 0.28 -5.33
C GLN A 123 -2.04 0.13 -6.31
N ARG A 124 -1.84 -0.67 -7.36
CA ARG A 124 -2.85 -1.00 -8.38
C ARG A 124 -3.29 -2.44 -8.20
N TYR A 125 -4.58 -2.68 -8.40
CA TYR A 125 -5.15 -4.02 -8.38
C TYR A 125 -5.71 -4.42 -9.73
N ASP A 126 -5.35 -5.64 -10.16
CA ASP A 126 -6.07 -6.34 -11.23
C ASP A 126 -7.37 -6.94 -10.72
N SER A 127 -8.28 -7.15 -11.66
CA SER A 127 -9.51 -7.89 -11.40
C SER A 127 -9.22 -9.37 -11.58
N ASP A 128 -9.70 -10.16 -10.64
CA ASP A 128 -9.48 -11.60 -10.60
C ASP A 128 -10.80 -12.28 -10.20
N PRO A 129 -11.27 -13.31 -10.93
CA PRO A 129 -12.51 -14.02 -10.61
C PRO A 129 -12.63 -14.55 -9.18
N THR A 130 -11.49 -14.87 -8.54
CA THR A 130 -11.43 -15.42 -7.19
C THR A 130 -11.31 -14.32 -6.13
N LEU A 131 -10.60 -13.23 -6.43
CA LEU A 131 -10.34 -12.14 -5.48
C LEU A 131 -11.31 -10.95 -5.62
N GLY A 132 -12.08 -10.89 -6.70
CA GLY A 132 -13.00 -9.81 -7.03
C GLY A 132 -12.43 -8.75 -7.98
N SER A 133 -13.24 -7.73 -8.26
CA SER A 133 -12.85 -6.63 -9.14
C SER A 133 -11.69 -5.82 -8.56
N GLY A 134 -10.86 -5.26 -9.44
CA GLY A 134 -9.72 -4.43 -9.03
C GLY A 134 -10.17 -3.19 -8.23
N GLU A 135 -11.34 -2.64 -8.57
CA GLU A 135 -11.94 -1.53 -7.82
C GLU A 135 -12.36 -1.92 -6.41
N LYS A 136 -12.98 -3.10 -6.23
CA LYS A 136 -13.32 -3.60 -4.90
C LYS A 136 -12.06 -3.79 -4.06
N ARG A 137 -11.04 -4.43 -4.63
CA ARG A 137 -9.76 -4.67 -3.95
C ARG A 137 -9.07 -3.35 -3.56
N ALA A 138 -9.10 -2.35 -4.44
CA ALA A 138 -8.59 -1.02 -4.13
C ALA A 138 -9.41 -0.30 -3.05
N THR A 139 -10.72 -0.50 -2.98
CA THR A 139 -11.59 0.05 -1.93
C THR A 139 -11.30 -0.57 -0.57
N ASP A 140 -11.11 -1.89 -0.55
CA ASP A 140 -10.74 -2.63 0.67
C ASP A 140 -9.36 -2.15 1.17
N PHE A 141 -8.37 -2.05 0.28
CA PHE A 141 -7.04 -1.53 0.64
C PHE A 141 -7.03 -0.06 1.05
N TYR A 142 -7.82 0.79 0.39
CA TYR A 142 -8.01 2.20 0.80
C TYR A 142 -8.50 2.29 2.25
N THR A 143 -9.49 1.46 2.60
CA THR A 143 -10.05 1.41 3.97
C THR A 143 -8.99 0.91 4.96
N GLN A 144 -8.24 -0.13 4.59
CA GLN A 144 -7.14 -0.64 5.38
C GLN A 144 -6.08 0.44 5.65
N GLN A 145 -5.59 1.13 4.62
CA GLN A 145 -4.57 2.18 4.76
C GLN A 145 -5.01 3.32 5.68
N ILE A 146 -6.30 3.69 5.67
CA ILE A 146 -6.85 4.68 6.61
C ILE A 146 -6.79 4.17 8.04
N ASN A 147 -7.17 2.90 8.27
CA ASN A 147 -7.15 2.30 9.59
C ASN A 147 -5.72 2.15 10.12
N ASP A 148 -4.78 1.73 9.26
CA ASP A 148 -3.37 1.61 9.59
C ASP A 148 -2.79 2.99 9.97
N ALA A 149 -3.09 4.04 9.20
CA ALA A 149 -2.66 5.41 9.51
C ALA A 149 -3.23 5.91 10.84
N LYS A 150 -4.53 5.66 11.10
CA LYS A 150 -5.17 6.00 12.40
C LYS A 150 -4.58 5.21 13.57
N GLY A 151 -4.18 3.96 13.31
CA GLY A 151 -3.60 3.04 14.28
C GLY A 151 -2.10 3.22 14.50
N THR A 152 -1.47 4.25 13.93
CA THR A 152 -0.03 4.49 14.04
C THR A 152 0.42 4.51 15.51
N LYS A 153 1.36 3.64 15.85
CA LYS A 153 1.85 3.49 17.22
C LYS A 153 2.44 4.81 17.74
N GLY A 154 1.96 5.26 18.89
CA GLY A 154 2.42 6.50 19.54
C GLY A 154 1.81 7.78 18.95
N ALA A 155 0.92 7.66 17.96
CA ALA A 155 0.20 8.80 17.42
C ALA A 155 -0.73 9.43 18.47
N LYS A 156 -0.71 10.76 18.54
CA LYS A 156 -1.59 11.57 19.39
C LYS A 156 -2.37 12.53 18.50
N LYS A 157 -3.52 13.02 19.01
CA LYS A 157 -4.40 13.97 18.31
C LYS A 157 -4.76 13.50 16.88
N VAL A 158 -5.02 12.20 16.74
CA VAL A 158 -5.39 11.61 15.45
C VAL A 158 -6.73 12.21 15.01
N ALA A 159 -6.74 12.80 13.82
CA ALA A 159 -7.95 13.26 13.15
C ALA A 159 -7.99 12.68 11.74
N ALA A 160 -9.18 12.35 11.25
CA ALA A 160 -9.38 11.87 9.90
C ALA A 160 -10.56 12.61 9.26
N VAL A 161 -10.31 13.21 8.09
CA VAL A 161 -11.30 14.02 7.38
C VAL A 161 -11.33 13.64 5.89
N PRO A 162 -12.51 13.52 5.27
CA PRO A 162 -12.60 13.38 3.82
C PRO A 162 -11.92 14.56 3.11
N THR A 163 -11.21 14.27 2.01
CA THR A 163 -10.56 15.26 1.16
C THR A 163 -11.23 15.23 -0.22
N ALA A 164 -12.07 16.21 -0.49
CA ALA A 164 -12.76 16.30 -1.79
C ALA A 164 -11.79 16.67 -2.93
N GLY A 165 -12.12 16.27 -4.15
CA GLY A 165 -11.38 16.68 -5.36
C GLY A 165 -10.06 15.95 -5.60
N THR A 166 -9.81 14.85 -4.88
CA THR A 166 -8.62 14.00 -5.03
C THR A 166 -9.06 12.55 -5.28
N GLY A 167 -9.12 12.15 -6.55
CA GLY A 167 -9.61 10.83 -6.94
C GLY A 167 -11.11 10.65 -6.73
N ASP A 168 -11.56 9.39 -6.70
CA ASP A 168 -12.95 9.02 -6.45
C ASP A 168 -13.29 9.05 -4.95
N ALA A 169 -12.28 8.82 -4.09
CA ALA A 169 -12.37 8.97 -2.65
C ALA A 169 -10.98 9.34 -2.09
N ALA A 170 -10.92 10.24 -1.10
CA ALA A 170 -9.70 10.50 -0.36
C ALA A 170 -9.98 10.88 1.09
N THR A 171 -9.08 10.49 1.99
CA THR A 171 -9.10 10.82 3.42
C THR A 171 -7.74 11.36 3.81
N ALA A 172 -7.73 12.50 4.49
CA ALA A 172 -6.56 13.01 5.18
C ALA A 172 -6.58 12.54 6.63
N ILE A 173 -5.46 12.00 7.11
CA ILE A 173 -5.24 11.58 8.48
C ILE A 173 -4.07 12.41 9.02
N THR A 174 -4.32 13.21 10.05
CA THR A 174 -3.27 14.02 10.71
C THR A 174 -3.04 13.49 12.10
N TYR A 175 -1.78 13.50 12.54
CA TYR A 175 -1.43 13.09 13.89
C TYR A 175 -0.07 13.66 14.33
N ASP A 176 0.11 13.78 15.63
CA ASP A 176 1.37 14.16 16.28
C ASP A 176 2.13 12.89 16.70
N ILE A 177 3.45 12.86 16.51
CA ILE A 177 4.34 11.86 17.13
C ILE A 177 5.45 12.61 17.85
N ALA A 178 5.63 12.33 19.14
CA ALA A 178 6.84 12.70 19.85
C ALA A 178 7.84 11.54 19.71
N LYS A 179 9.04 11.82 19.20
CA LYS A 179 10.12 10.84 19.10
C LYS A 179 11.43 11.49 19.52
N GLU A 180 12.10 10.85 20.47
CA GLU A 180 13.28 11.42 21.14
C GLU A 180 12.90 12.79 21.71
N ASP A 181 13.62 13.84 21.34
CA ASP A 181 13.38 15.21 21.80
C ASP A 181 12.65 16.08 20.75
N ASN A 182 12.07 15.47 19.71
CA ASN A 182 11.41 16.20 18.63
C ASN A 182 9.93 15.83 18.50
N ASP A 183 9.11 16.85 18.28
CA ASP A 183 7.70 16.73 17.94
C ASP A 183 7.52 16.77 16.42
N PHE A 184 6.94 15.69 15.87
CA PHE A 184 6.62 15.56 14.46
C PHE A 184 5.14 15.81 14.23
N LYS A 185 4.84 16.68 13.27
CA LYS A 185 3.51 16.78 12.66
C LYS A 185 3.46 15.89 11.44
N ASN A 186 2.48 15.00 11.38
CA ASN A 186 2.34 14.03 10.31
C ASN A 186 0.99 14.23 9.62
N THR A 187 1.00 14.09 8.30
CA THR A 187 -0.19 13.99 7.46
C THR A 187 -0.04 12.79 6.53
N THR A 188 -1.01 11.88 6.56
CA THR A 188 -1.18 10.81 5.58
C THR A 188 -2.43 11.11 4.76
N ILE A 189 -2.29 11.25 3.44
CA ILE A 189 -3.42 11.29 2.52
C ILE A 189 -3.51 9.93 1.83
N VAL A 190 -4.63 9.23 2.02
CA VAL A 190 -4.96 8.04 1.24
C VAL A 190 -6.02 8.45 0.23
N ALA A 191 -5.78 8.20 -1.06
CA ALA A 191 -6.70 8.46 -2.14
C ALA A 191 -6.91 7.20 -2.99
N ARG A 192 -8.11 7.01 -3.52
CA ARG A 192 -8.46 5.95 -4.45
C ARG A 192 -8.95 6.57 -5.75
N THR A 193 -8.50 6.03 -6.88
CA THR A 193 -9.11 6.26 -8.19
C THR A 193 -9.25 4.93 -8.92
N ALA A 194 -10.49 4.51 -9.15
CA ALA A 194 -10.88 3.19 -9.62
C ALA A 194 -10.13 2.07 -8.86
N ASN A 195 -9.22 1.39 -9.56
CA ASN A 195 -8.42 0.26 -9.06
C ASN A 195 -6.99 0.65 -8.62
N ILE A 196 -6.71 1.94 -8.39
CA ILE A 196 -5.44 2.43 -7.84
C ILE A 196 -5.71 3.09 -6.47
N VAL A 197 -4.85 2.81 -5.50
CA VAL A 197 -4.71 3.55 -4.25
C VAL A 197 -3.38 4.30 -4.27
N VAL A 198 -3.42 5.57 -3.90
CA VAL A 198 -2.28 6.46 -3.71
C VAL A 198 -2.20 6.81 -2.24
N THR A 199 -1.07 6.56 -1.61
CA THR A 199 -0.78 7.00 -0.25
C THR A 199 0.34 8.02 -0.31
N VAL A 200 0.11 9.21 0.20
CA VAL A 200 1.14 10.24 0.39
C VAL A 200 1.29 10.46 1.88
N ASN A 201 2.47 10.25 2.44
CA ASN A 201 2.76 10.74 3.79
C ASN A 201 3.73 11.91 3.72
N TYR A 202 3.44 12.91 4.53
CA TYR A 202 4.23 14.11 4.65
C TYR A 202 4.34 14.46 6.12
N ASN A 203 5.57 14.59 6.62
CA ASN A 203 5.82 15.00 7.99
C ASN A 203 6.92 16.04 8.08
N GLY A 204 6.92 16.74 9.21
CA GLY A 204 7.97 17.69 9.53
C GLY A 204 8.14 17.87 11.03
N ALA A 205 9.35 18.26 11.39
CA ALA A 205 9.75 18.61 12.74
C ALA A 205 10.70 19.83 12.68
N GLY A 206 10.65 20.63 13.73
CA GLY A 206 11.75 21.54 14.07
C GLY A 206 12.73 20.78 14.94
N MET A 207 14.01 20.84 14.59
CA MET A 207 15.09 20.17 15.31
C MET A 207 16.10 21.21 15.78
N ALA A 208 16.95 20.83 16.74
CA ALA A 208 18.00 21.70 17.29
C ALA A 208 17.44 23.05 17.80
N GLY A 209 16.27 23.02 18.46
CA GLY A 209 15.62 24.21 19.02
C GLY A 209 14.68 24.95 18.07
N ALA A 210 14.61 24.55 16.79
CA ALA A 210 13.65 25.13 15.86
C ALA A 210 12.20 24.76 16.21
N ASP A 211 11.28 25.66 15.91
CA ASP A 211 9.85 25.42 16.10
C ASP A 211 9.32 24.29 15.20
N THR A 212 8.42 23.48 15.76
CA THR A 212 7.67 22.50 14.99
C THR A 212 6.83 23.19 13.90
N PRO A 213 6.84 22.68 12.66
CA PRO A 213 6.05 23.26 11.57
C PRO A 213 4.55 23.27 11.85
N ASN A 214 3.87 24.23 11.25
CA ASN A 214 2.42 24.35 11.35
C ASN A 214 1.71 23.15 10.70
N ALA A 215 0.89 22.43 11.48
CA ALA A 215 0.20 21.23 11.01
C ALA A 215 -0.81 21.50 9.86
N ASN A 216 -1.48 22.66 9.86
CA ASN A 216 -2.44 23.01 8.81
C ASN A 216 -1.75 23.31 7.48
N ASP A 217 -0.55 23.89 7.52
CA ASP A 217 0.23 24.16 6.30
C ASP A 217 0.78 22.86 5.71
N LEU A 218 1.26 21.92 6.56
CA LEU A 218 1.62 20.59 6.12
C LEU A 218 0.43 19.84 5.50
N LEU A 219 -0.76 19.92 6.12
CA LEU A 219 -1.97 19.31 5.60
C LEU A 219 -2.33 19.85 4.20
N LYS A 220 -2.37 21.17 4.03
CA LYS A 220 -2.68 21.80 2.73
C LYS A 220 -1.68 21.38 1.66
N ALA A 221 -0.39 21.35 2.01
CA ALA A 221 0.66 20.95 1.08
C ALA A 221 0.54 19.47 0.68
N ALA A 222 0.26 18.59 1.65
CA ALA A 222 0.02 17.17 1.40
C ALA A 222 -1.23 16.91 0.54
N GLN A 223 -2.31 17.66 0.73
CA GLN A 223 -3.51 17.57 -0.10
C GLN A 223 -3.23 17.96 -1.56
N ALA A 224 -2.45 19.03 -1.78
CA ALA A 224 -2.04 19.43 -3.12
C ALA A 224 -1.15 18.36 -3.78
N ALA A 225 -0.19 17.81 -3.03
CA ALA A 225 0.68 16.72 -3.49
C ALA A 225 -0.14 15.47 -3.86
N ALA A 226 -1.08 15.04 -3.02
CA ALA A 226 -1.93 13.89 -3.29
C ALA A 226 -2.76 14.06 -4.57
N LYS A 227 -3.27 15.28 -4.85
CA LYS A 227 -3.96 15.57 -6.10
C LYS A 227 -3.06 15.44 -7.33
N GLU A 228 -1.81 15.88 -7.23
CA GLU A 228 -0.81 15.73 -8.28
C GLU A 228 -0.44 14.26 -8.51
N ALA A 229 -0.20 13.49 -7.44
CA ALA A 229 0.09 12.07 -7.51
C ALA A 229 -1.06 11.26 -8.14
N VAL A 230 -2.32 11.52 -7.77
CA VAL A 230 -3.49 10.92 -8.42
C VAL A 230 -3.56 11.32 -9.91
N THR A 231 -3.23 12.57 -10.23
CA THR A 231 -3.16 13.03 -11.62
C THR A 231 -2.08 12.27 -12.40
N ALA A 232 -0.90 12.05 -11.82
CA ALA A 232 0.16 11.25 -12.43
C ALA A 232 -0.30 9.81 -12.69
N ALA A 233 -0.97 9.18 -11.71
CA ALA A 233 -1.52 7.82 -11.84
C ALA A 233 -2.51 7.69 -13.00
N THR A 234 -3.44 8.64 -13.12
CA THR A 234 -4.42 8.62 -14.21
C THR A 234 -3.79 8.94 -15.57
N LYS A 235 -2.82 9.86 -15.64
CA LYS A 235 -2.09 10.21 -16.88
C LYS A 235 -1.28 9.04 -17.44
N ALA A 236 -0.67 8.21 -16.59
CA ALA A 236 0.08 7.02 -17.03
C ALA A 236 -0.76 5.99 -17.82
N ASN A 237 -2.09 6.14 -17.81
CA ASN A 237 -3.04 5.28 -18.50
C ASN A 237 -3.80 5.99 -19.64
N LYS A 238 -3.44 7.23 -19.99
CA LYS A 238 -3.96 7.91 -21.19
C LYS A 238 -3.05 7.59 -22.37
N ALA A 239 -3.65 7.23 -23.50
CA ALA A 239 -2.95 7.01 -24.77
C ALA A 239 -2.53 8.34 -25.39
#